data_AF-A0A4Z1CTQ5-F1
#
_entry.id   AF-A0A4Z1CTQ5-F1
#
_cell.length_a   1.000
_cell.length_b   1.000
_cell.length_c   1.000
_cell.angle_alpha   90.00
_cell.angle_beta   90.00
_cell.angle_gamma   90.00
#
_symmetry.space_group_name_H-M   'P 1'
#
loop_
_entity.id
_entity.type
_entity.pdbx_description
1 polymer ?
#
loop_
_entity_poly.entity_id
_entity_poly.type
_entity_poly.pdbx_seq_one_letter_code
_entity_poly.pdbx_strand_id
1 'polypeptide(L)'
;MPKNDKTRRRKSHAERERIKAKKAASGASYTSAQSGTVHRHRGPELPALDGSGFGADRTADMQTASALIGACLEQCQPCQASLADQVLAGDRLVVASLAGTVYALLPSPGFGCSPATRRFHAVAHDTGRDGYGPAVLAAVEEMSAEDLEALLEDTLDLWAAAAGAAPAPASPAAEDGAPDGEQEQETRRFDVAGGTAYLLSAGIDQLLDREEMQALIQHAEKSAAAGDAVECFLCDQPLDVTAEPEIHLGVAMRTLTLDGRELDTVVPVFTHPGCGRTRVWPWAELMAERQRRGLEVAPEDRQPERPAGQQHPRNADYTTFSLARRPGGGTVPLVLIEPGEPDAYGAEGWLAARLSEGFKPVDLSGQQPFPKLDGWSLRCDGGRLVSVMTASTGAWYRQEGGYATPGEWRKAARQRSALLLVVPSGSVGERQGDQWLEAVSRAAGAGHLLGGLVAVRGTLS
;
A
#
# COMPACT_ATOMS: atom_id res chain seq x y z
N MET A 1 6.74 -12.68 76.93
CA MET A 1 5.94 -12.27 75.76
C MET A 1 6.03 -13.36 74.70
N PRO A 2 4.95 -14.13 74.44
CA PRO A 2 5.00 -15.21 73.47
C PRO A 2 4.95 -14.67 72.03
N LYS A 3 5.79 -15.25 71.18
CA LYS A 3 5.89 -14.95 69.74
C LYS A 3 4.63 -15.44 69.03
N ASN A 4 4.00 -14.56 68.28
CA ASN A 4 2.79 -14.82 67.51
C ASN A 4 3.18 -15.53 66.21
N ASP A 5 2.96 -16.84 66.17
CA ASP A 5 3.27 -17.70 65.03
C ASP A 5 2.17 -17.54 63.97
N LYS A 6 2.44 -16.74 62.93
CA LYS A 6 1.51 -16.55 61.81
C LYS A 6 1.53 -17.81 60.93
N THR A 7 0.57 -18.70 61.17
CA THR A 7 0.22 -19.82 60.28
C THR A 7 0.00 -19.33 58.85
N ARG A 8 0.98 -19.63 57.98
CA ARG A 8 0.93 -19.38 56.53
C ARG A 8 -0.05 -20.40 55.92
N ARG A 9 -1.34 -20.05 55.87
CA ARG A 9 -2.41 -20.89 55.31
C ARG A 9 -2.07 -21.24 53.85
N ARG A 10 -1.72 -22.50 53.59
CA ARG A 10 -1.49 -23.00 52.22
C ARG A 10 -2.83 -22.96 51.47
N LYS A 11 -2.89 -22.18 50.38
CA LYS A 11 -4.05 -22.13 49.48
C LYS A 11 -4.42 -23.53 48.99
N SER A 12 -5.72 -23.83 48.95
CA SER A 12 -6.23 -25.12 48.48
C SER A 12 -5.94 -25.30 46.98
N HIS A 13 -5.89 -26.56 46.52
CA HIS A 13 -5.66 -26.88 45.11
C HIS A 13 -6.67 -26.18 44.18
N ALA A 14 -7.95 -26.18 44.57
CA ALA A 14 -9.02 -25.51 43.83
C ALA A 14 -8.83 -23.99 43.72
N GLU A 15 -8.31 -23.33 44.76
CA GLU A 15 -8.04 -21.89 44.71
C GLU A 15 -6.89 -21.56 43.75
N ARG A 16 -5.86 -22.42 43.69
CA ARG A 16 -4.74 -22.26 42.74
C ARG A 16 -5.20 -22.45 41.30
N GLU A 17 -6.03 -23.46 41.03
CA GLU A 17 -6.59 -23.70 39.69
C GLU A 17 -7.49 -22.54 39.26
N ARG A 18 -8.30 -21.98 40.17
CA ARG A 18 -9.10 -20.77 39.87
C ARG A 18 -8.22 -19.56 39.52
N ILE A 19 -7.11 -19.36 40.24
CA ILE A 19 -6.17 -18.26 39.95
C ILE A 19 -5.47 -18.48 38.60
N LYS A 20 -5.08 -19.72 38.27
CA LYS A 20 -4.49 -20.06 36.96
C LYS A 20 -5.48 -19.83 35.82
N ALA A 21 -6.73 -20.26 35.95
CA ALA A 21 -7.77 -20.02 34.96
C ALA A 21 -8.01 -18.51 34.77
N LYS A 22 -8.03 -17.74 35.87
CA LYS A 22 -8.19 -16.29 35.81
C LYS A 22 -6.99 -15.60 35.15
N LYS A 23 -5.78 -16.10 35.37
CA LYS A 23 -4.55 -15.65 34.71
C LYS A 23 -4.59 -15.89 33.20
N ALA A 24 -4.97 -17.09 32.79
CA ALA A 24 -5.05 -17.48 31.38
C ALA A 24 -6.09 -16.64 30.62
N ALA A 25 -7.27 -16.46 31.20
CA ALA A 25 -8.35 -15.71 30.57
C ALA A 25 -8.08 -14.20 30.38
N SER A 26 -7.04 -13.65 31.02
CA SER A 26 -6.82 -12.21 31.08
C SER A 26 -5.42 -11.74 30.72
N GLY A 27 -4.47 -12.66 30.54
CA GLY A 27 -3.04 -12.33 30.41
C GLY A 27 -2.43 -11.62 31.63
N ALA A 28 -3.04 -11.69 32.81
CA ALA A 28 -2.54 -10.96 33.98
C ALA A 28 -1.34 -11.69 34.62
N SER A 29 -0.49 -10.97 35.36
CA SER A 29 0.51 -11.63 36.21
C SER A 29 -0.16 -12.53 37.25
N TYR A 30 0.52 -13.58 37.71
CA TYR A 30 -0.03 -14.47 38.76
C TYR A 30 -0.39 -13.68 40.03
N THR A 31 0.40 -12.67 40.39
CA THR A 31 0.16 -11.80 41.55
C THR A 31 -1.12 -10.98 41.38
N SER A 32 -1.36 -10.43 40.18
CA SER A 32 -2.58 -9.68 39.84
C SER A 32 -3.82 -10.60 39.78
N ALA A 33 -3.65 -11.82 39.25
CA ALA A 33 -4.69 -12.85 39.26
C ALA A 33 -5.06 -13.28 40.68
N GLN A 34 -4.06 -13.38 41.56
CA GLN A 34 -4.21 -13.73 42.96
C GLN A 34 -4.84 -12.59 43.80
N SER A 35 -4.49 -11.33 43.53
CA SER A 35 -5.04 -10.15 44.23
C SER A 35 -6.44 -9.77 43.75
N GLY A 36 -6.87 -10.29 42.59
CA GLY A 36 -8.18 -10.02 42.03
C GLY A 36 -8.24 -8.81 41.10
N THR A 37 -7.14 -8.08 40.93
CA THR A 37 -6.99 -6.88 40.10
C THR A 37 -6.69 -7.24 38.64
N VAL A 38 -7.54 -8.09 38.08
CA VAL A 38 -7.35 -8.63 36.73
C VAL A 38 -8.09 -7.77 35.73
N HIS A 39 -7.35 -7.23 34.76
CA HIS A 39 -7.94 -6.49 33.65
C HIS A 39 -8.71 -7.48 32.75
N ARG A 40 -9.82 -7.04 32.20
CA ARG A 40 -10.58 -7.80 31.20
C ARG A 40 -10.84 -6.86 30.05
N HIS A 41 -10.38 -7.26 28.87
CA HIS A 41 -10.54 -6.49 27.66
C HIS A 41 -11.62 -7.13 26.80
N ARG A 42 -12.58 -6.34 26.34
CA ARG A 42 -13.69 -6.86 25.52
C ARG A 42 -13.30 -6.74 24.04
N GLY A 43 -12.79 -7.82 23.47
CA GLY A 43 -12.54 -7.92 22.02
C GLY A 43 -13.77 -8.31 21.21
N PRO A 44 -13.65 -8.39 19.88
CA PRO A 44 -14.69 -8.92 19.01
C PRO A 44 -15.01 -10.38 19.37
N GLU A 45 -16.28 -10.77 19.29
CA GLU A 45 -16.68 -12.15 19.53
C GLU A 45 -16.22 -13.02 18.35
N LEU A 46 -15.09 -13.71 18.53
CA LEU A 46 -14.55 -14.64 17.55
C LEU A 46 -15.05 -16.05 17.89
N PRO A 47 -15.85 -16.71 17.02
CA PRO A 47 -16.22 -18.09 17.24
C PRO A 47 -15.00 -19.01 17.18
N ALA A 48 -15.12 -20.21 17.73
CA ALA A 48 -14.11 -21.25 17.51
C ALA A 48 -13.94 -21.49 16.00
N LEU A 49 -12.68 -21.58 15.57
CA LEU A 49 -12.35 -21.68 14.15
C LEU A 49 -12.23 -23.13 13.73
N ASP A 50 -13.07 -23.56 12.78
CA ASP A 50 -12.91 -24.85 12.11
C ASP A 50 -11.72 -24.81 11.15
N GLY A 51 -10.71 -25.66 11.39
CA GLY A 51 -9.50 -25.73 10.60
C GLY A 51 -9.66 -26.38 9.22
N SER A 52 -10.84 -26.94 8.91
CA SER A 52 -11.07 -27.63 7.63
C SER A 52 -10.76 -26.75 6.40
N GLY A 53 -11.11 -25.47 6.46
CA GLY A 53 -10.79 -24.47 5.43
C GLY A 53 -9.29 -24.21 5.25
N PHE A 54 -8.48 -24.52 6.27
CA PHE A 54 -7.01 -24.47 6.27
C PHE A 54 -6.37 -25.84 6.03
N GLY A 55 -7.15 -26.88 5.69
CA GLY A 55 -6.64 -28.25 5.54
C GLY A 55 -6.19 -28.89 6.86
N ALA A 56 -6.70 -28.42 8.00
CA ALA A 56 -6.38 -28.93 9.32
C ALA A 56 -7.58 -29.62 9.96
N ASP A 57 -7.39 -30.85 10.44
CA ASP A 57 -8.44 -31.63 11.12
C ASP A 57 -8.56 -31.26 12.62
N ARG A 58 -8.56 -29.96 12.93
CA ARG A 58 -8.67 -29.46 14.32
C ARG A 58 -9.42 -28.14 14.39
N THR A 59 -9.99 -27.86 15.55
CA THR A 59 -10.64 -26.57 15.85
C THR A 59 -9.73 -25.74 16.75
N ALA A 60 -9.54 -24.46 16.42
CA ALA A 60 -8.79 -23.53 17.25
C ALA A 60 -9.72 -22.68 18.14
N ASP A 61 -9.33 -22.50 19.40
CA ASP A 61 -10.00 -21.58 20.32
C ASP A 61 -9.52 -20.15 20.09
N MET A 62 -10.45 -19.26 19.73
CA MET A 62 -10.18 -17.86 19.40
C MET A 62 -10.36 -16.92 20.61
N GLN A 63 -10.65 -17.42 21.81
CA GLN A 63 -10.87 -16.57 22.99
C GLN A 63 -9.64 -15.73 23.37
N THR A 64 -8.44 -16.32 23.36
CA THR A 64 -7.21 -15.59 23.66
C THR A 64 -6.90 -14.55 22.59
N ALA A 65 -7.16 -14.84 21.31
CA ALA A 65 -7.03 -13.89 20.21
C ALA A 65 -8.03 -12.72 20.32
N SER A 66 -9.28 -13.00 20.66
CA SER A 66 -10.29 -11.97 20.94
C SER A 66 -9.84 -11.06 22.09
N ALA A 67 -9.41 -11.63 23.21
CA ALA A 67 -8.89 -10.86 24.34
C ALA A 67 -7.65 -10.04 23.98
N LEU A 68 -6.76 -10.57 23.13
CA LEU A 68 -5.57 -9.88 22.63
C LEU A 68 -5.95 -8.65 21.80
N ILE A 69 -6.89 -8.80 20.85
CA ILE A 69 -7.41 -7.67 20.08
C ILE A 69 -8.01 -6.65 21.05
N GLY A 70 -8.87 -7.05 21.98
CA GLY A 70 -9.44 -6.14 22.97
C GLY A 70 -8.39 -5.38 23.77
N ALA A 71 -7.31 -6.05 24.21
CA ALA A 71 -6.22 -5.42 24.94
C ALA A 71 -5.45 -4.41 24.08
N CYS A 72 -5.27 -4.72 22.79
CA CYS A 72 -4.68 -3.82 21.80
C CYS A 72 -5.57 -2.57 21.58
N LEU A 73 -6.88 -2.74 21.43
CA LEU A 73 -7.84 -1.63 21.27
C LEU A 73 -7.88 -0.70 22.49
N GLU A 74 -7.80 -1.26 23.69
CA GLU A 74 -7.73 -0.51 24.94
C GLU A 74 -6.30 -0.03 25.27
N GLN A 75 -5.33 -0.24 24.37
CA GLN A 75 -3.92 0.15 24.50
C GLN A 75 -3.25 -0.36 25.80
N CYS A 76 -3.68 -1.53 26.29
CA CYS A 76 -3.17 -2.12 27.53
C CYS A 76 -1.92 -2.97 27.29
N GLN A 77 -0.78 -2.31 27.11
CA GLN A 77 0.52 -2.93 26.79
C GLN A 77 0.89 -4.16 27.63
N PRO A 78 0.71 -4.18 28.98
CA PRO A 78 1.04 -5.36 29.77
C PRO A 78 0.18 -6.59 29.45
N CYS A 79 -1.11 -6.39 29.14
CA CYS A 79 -2.01 -7.48 28.79
C CYS A 79 -1.80 -7.90 27.33
N GLN A 80 -1.57 -6.94 26.43
CA GLN A 80 -1.21 -7.22 25.03
C GLN A 80 0.03 -8.11 24.96
N ALA A 81 1.13 -7.75 25.61
CA ALA A 81 2.35 -8.57 25.63
C ALA A 81 2.09 -9.99 26.16
N SER A 82 1.43 -10.11 27.33
CA SER A 82 1.17 -11.43 27.91
C SER A 82 0.15 -12.28 27.12
N LEU A 83 -0.77 -11.67 26.38
CA LEU A 83 -1.72 -12.38 25.52
C LEU A 83 -1.09 -12.73 24.18
N ALA A 84 -0.22 -11.87 23.63
CA ALA A 84 0.59 -12.15 22.45
C ALA A 84 1.48 -13.38 22.67
N ASP A 85 2.18 -13.45 23.81
CA ASP A 85 2.95 -14.63 24.21
C ASP A 85 2.12 -15.92 24.20
N GLN A 86 0.86 -15.83 24.67
CA GLN A 86 -0.04 -16.98 24.71
C GLN A 86 -0.54 -17.39 23.32
N VAL A 87 -0.82 -16.41 22.44
CA VAL A 87 -1.19 -16.68 21.05
C VAL A 87 -0.02 -17.30 20.29
N LEU A 88 1.19 -16.75 20.43
CA LEU A 88 2.41 -17.24 19.77
C LEU A 88 2.82 -18.65 20.24
N ALA A 89 2.58 -18.97 21.53
CA ALA A 89 2.80 -20.29 22.10
C ALA A 89 1.66 -21.30 21.83
N GLY A 90 0.53 -20.83 21.29
CA GLY A 90 -0.68 -21.61 21.04
C GLY A 90 -0.72 -22.27 19.66
N ASP A 91 -1.93 -22.49 19.15
CA ASP A 91 -2.15 -23.07 17.82
C ASP A 91 -1.88 -22.03 16.73
N ARG A 92 -1.02 -22.38 15.76
CA ARG A 92 -0.68 -21.52 14.60
C ARG A 92 -1.87 -21.21 13.71
N LEU A 93 -2.92 -22.02 13.77
CA LEU A 93 -4.18 -21.75 13.10
C LEU A 93 -4.82 -20.43 13.55
N VAL A 94 -4.60 -20.01 14.80
CA VAL A 94 -5.08 -18.73 15.33
C VAL A 94 -4.39 -17.56 14.62
N VAL A 95 -3.06 -17.59 14.51
CA VAL A 95 -2.28 -16.54 13.84
C VAL A 95 -2.57 -16.50 12.34
N ALA A 96 -2.66 -17.68 11.71
CA ALA A 96 -3.02 -17.81 10.29
C ALA A 96 -4.38 -17.20 9.98
N SER A 97 -5.38 -17.42 10.86
CA SER A 97 -6.69 -16.80 10.70
C SER A 97 -6.65 -15.29 10.91
N LEU A 98 -6.02 -14.81 12.00
CA LEU A 98 -5.97 -13.38 12.30
C LEU A 98 -5.29 -12.59 11.18
N ALA A 99 -4.10 -13.02 10.78
CA ALA A 99 -3.32 -12.36 9.75
C ALA A 99 -3.95 -12.56 8.36
N GLY A 100 -4.45 -13.77 8.06
CA GLY A 100 -5.10 -14.08 6.80
C GLY A 100 -6.33 -13.22 6.55
N THR A 101 -7.20 -13.03 7.55
CA THR A 101 -8.38 -12.16 7.43
C THR A 101 -8.00 -10.72 7.08
N VAL A 102 -6.96 -10.18 7.71
CA VAL A 102 -6.51 -8.80 7.46
C VAL A 102 -5.86 -8.68 6.08
N TYR A 103 -4.86 -9.51 5.79
CA TYR A 103 -4.03 -9.37 4.59
C TYR A 103 -4.68 -9.91 3.31
N ALA A 104 -5.77 -10.69 3.41
CA ALA A 104 -6.60 -11.06 2.26
C ALA A 104 -7.34 -9.85 1.64
N LEU A 105 -7.67 -8.85 2.47
CA LEU A 105 -8.47 -7.70 2.07
C LEU A 105 -7.60 -6.51 1.65
N LEU A 106 -6.33 -6.48 2.05
CA LEU A 106 -5.45 -5.35 1.82
C LEU A 106 -4.73 -5.45 0.46
N PRO A 107 -4.78 -4.41 -0.39
CA PRO A 107 -4.11 -4.42 -1.69
C PRO A 107 -2.57 -4.41 -1.57
N SER A 108 -2.05 -4.05 -0.40
CA SER A 108 -0.62 -4.13 -0.08
C SER A 108 -0.46 -4.37 1.44
N PRO A 109 0.68 -4.94 1.89
CA PRO A 109 0.91 -5.18 3.30
C PRO A 109 1.09 -3.90 4.13
N GLY A 110 1.32 -2.74 3.50
CA GLY A 110 1.71 -1.50 4.18
C GLY A 110 3.24 -1.29 4.21
N PHE A 111 3.66 -0.01 4.23
CA PHE A 111 5.08 0.36 4.18
C PHE A 111 5.83 0.01 5.48
N GLY A 112 5.15 0.15 6.63
CA GLY A 112 5.73 -0.11 7.96
C GLY A 112 5.89 -1.58 8.33
N CYS A 113 5.22 -2.50 7.63
CA CYS A 113 5.23 -3.91 8.02
C CYS A 113 6.61 -4.57 7.93
N SER A 114 6.81 -5.59 8.75
CA SER A 114 8.02 -6.38 8.77
C SER A 114 8.27 -7.13 7.43
N PRO A 115 9.53 -7.54 7.16
CA PRO A 115 9.84 -8.40 6.03
C PRO A 115 9.05 -9.73 6.04
N ALA A 116 8.73 -10.27 7.23
CA ALA A 116 7.95 -11.50 7.38
C ALA A 116 6.52 -11.30 6.87
N THR A 117 5.88 -10.24 7.31
CA THR A 117 4.53 -9.85 6.89
C THR A 117 4.43 -9.58 5.39
N ARG A 118 5.44 -8.95 4.78
CA ARG A 118 5.47 -8.77 3.32
C ARG A 118 5.53 -10.10 2.56
N ARG A 119 6.27 -11.08 3.08
CA ARG A 119 6.32 -12.44 2.48
C ARG A 119 4.97 -13.14 2.65
N PHE A 120 4.38 -13.01 3.82
CA PHE A 120 3.07 -13.59 4.14
C PHE A 120 1.95 -13.01 3.28
N HIS A 121 1.90 -11.68 3.11
CA HIS A 121 0.88 -11.00 2.30
C HIS A 121 0.79 -11.54 0.88
N ALA A 122 1.92 -11.86 0.24
CA ALA A 122 1.91 -12.46 -1.09
C ALA A 122 1.13 -13.80 -1.15
N VAL A 123 1.11 -14.56 -0.04
CA VAL A 123 0.34 -15.80 0.08
C VAL A 123 -1.11 -15.49 0.48
N ALA A 124 -1.30 -14.59 1.45
CA ALA A 124 -2.61 -14.25 2.00
C ALA A 124 -3.51 -13.46 1.05
N HIS A 125 -2.94 -12.71 0.10
CA HIS A 125 -3.68 -11.91 -0.88
C HIS A 125 -4.15 -12.72 -2.10
N ASP A 126 -3.59 -13.91 -2.35
CA ASP A 126 -3.97 -14.79 -3.46
C ASP A 126 -5.21 -15.64 -3.11
N THR A 127 -6.31 -14.98 -2.75
CA THR A 127 -7.55 -15.62 -2.28
C THR A 127 -8.25 -16.48 -3.33
N GLY A 128 -7.94 -16.27 -4.62
CA GLY A 128 -8.45 -17.06 -5.73
C GLY A 128 -7.71 -18.38 -5.96
N ARG A 129 -6.65 -18.67 -5.20
CA ARG A 129 -5.84 -19.88 -5.34
C ARG A 129 -6.55 -21.11 -4.80
N ASP A 130 -6.56 -22.18 -5.59
CA ASP A 130 -6.93 -23.52 -5.10
C ASP A 130 -6.04 -23.91 -3.91
N GLY A 131 -6.67 -24.19 -2.77
CA GLY A 131 -5.95 -24.48 -1.52
C GLY A 131 -5.39 -23.25 -0.81
N TYR A 132 -6.04 -22.08 -0.97
CA TYR A 132 -5.71 -20.84 -0.26
C TYR A 132 -5.46 -21.05 1.24
N GLY A 133 -6.45 -21.57 1.98
CA GLY A 133 -6.33 -21.76 3.42
C GLY A 133 -5.14 -22.65 3.82
N PRO A 134 -4.97 -23.86 3.23
CA PRO A 134 -3.77 -24.67 3.44
C PRO A 134 -2.45 -23.93 3.20
N ALA A 135 -2.38 -23.09 2.14
CA ALA A 135 -1.18 -22.32 1.85
C ALA A 135 -0.90 -21.23 2.91
N VAL A 136 -1.95 -20.57 3.41
CA VAL A 136 -1.84 -19.57 4.48
C VAL A 136 -1.36 -20.21 5.78
N LEU A 137 -1.93 -21.34 6.18
CA LEU A 137 -1.49 -22.05 7.40
C LEU A 137 -0.04 -22.52 7.27
N ALA A 138 0.33 -23.13 6.14
CA ALA A 138 1.70 -23.58 5.88
C ALA A 138 2.72 -22.42 5.98
N ALA A 139 2.38 -21.26 5.41
CA ALA A 139 3.24 -20.08 5.49
C ALA A 139 3.49 -19.63 6.94
N VAL A 140 2.50 -19.75 7.84
CA VAL A 140 2.65 -19.42 9.28
C VAL A 140 3.41 -20.51 10.04
N GLU A 141 3.20 -21.78 9.69
CA GLU A 141 3.90 -22.91 10.33
C GLU A 141 5.40 -22.95 9.99
N GLU A 142 5.79 -22.44 8.81
CA GLU A 142 7.19 -22.34 8.38
C GLU A 142 7.95 -21.14 8.98
N MET A 143 7.26 -20.19 9.61
CA MET A 143 7.89 -19.00 10.19
C MET A 143 8.71 -19.30 11.44
N SER A 144 9.83 -18.60 11.57
CA SER A 144 10.56 -18.53 12.84
C SER A 144 9.70 -17.87 13.93
N ALA A 145 10.09 -18.03 15.19
CA ALA A 145 9.38 -17.36 16.29
C ALA A 145 9.42 -15.82 16.14
N GLU A 146 10.54 -15.27 15.70
CA GLU A 146 10.74 -13.84 15.44
C GLU A 146 9.86 -13.34 14.28
N ASP A 147 9.81 -14.08 13.17
CA ASP A 147 8.96 -13.73 12.03
C ASP A 147 7.47 -13.78 12.38
N LEU A 148 7.08 -14.73 13.25
CA LEU A 148 5.70 -14.89 13.72
C LEU A 148 5.28 -13.76 14.68
N GLU A 149 6.17 -13.37 15.58
CA GLU A 149 5.97 -12.24 16.49
C GLU A 149 5.77 -10.96 15.68
N ALA A 150 6.65 -10.71 14.71
CA ALA A 150 6.53 -9.57 13.81
C ALA A 150 5.24 -9.59 12.98
N LEU A 151 4.82 -10.76 12.47
CA LEU A 151 3.54 -10.90 11.78
C LEU A 151 2.35 -10.57 12.69
N LEU A 152 2.37 -11.07 13.94
CA LEU A 152 1.29 -10.84 14.89
C LEU A 152 1.22 -9.36 15.30
N GLU A 153 2.37 -8.71 15.55
CA GLU A 153 2.44 -7.28 15.86
C GLU A 153 1.88 -6.43 14.72
N ASP A 154 2.37 -6.63 13.49
CA ASP A 154 1.89 -5.93 12.30
C ASP A 154 0.37 -6.14 12.08
N THR A 155 -0.12 -7.36 12.35
CA THR A 155 -1.55 -7.68 12.25
C THR A 155 -2.37 -6.93 13.30
N LEU A 156 -1.88 -6.82 14.54
CA LEU A 156 -2.57 -6.12 15.62
C LEU A 156 -2.64 -4.61 15.38
N ASP A 157 -1.60 -4.02 14.82
CA ASP A 157 -1.60 -2.60 14.43
C ASP A 157 -2.73 -2.30 13.43
N LEU A 158 -2.98 -3.22 12.50
CA LEU A 158 -4.08 -3.10 11.53
C LEU A 158 -5.45 -3.31 12.18
N TRP A 159 -5.58 -4.20 13.16
CA TRP A 159 -6.81 -4.33 13.96
C TRP A 159 -7.10 -3.08 14.78
N ALA A 160 -6.06 -2.48 15.38
CA ALA A 160 -6.19 -1.22 16.11
C ALA A 160 -6.61 -0.07 15.19
N ALA A 161 -5.99 0.04 14.02
CA ALA A 161 -6.36 1.02 13.00
C ALA A 161 -7.81 0.83 12.52
N ALA A 162 -8.24 -0.42 12.29
CA ALA A 162 -9.60 -0.73 11.85
C ALA A 162 -10.66 -0.42 12.91
N ALA A 163 -10.37 -0.63 14.19
CA ALA A 163 -11.31 -0.35 15.28
C ALA A 163 -11.35 1.13 15.68
N GLY A 164 -10.24 1.87 15.51
CA GLY A 164 -10.22 3.33 15.66
C GLY A 164 -11.10 4.06 14.63
N ALA A 165 -11.48 3.39 13.55
CA ALA A 165 -12.43 3.87 12.55
C ALA A 165 -13.92 3.67 12.94
N ALA A 166 -14.23 2.99 14.06
CA ALA A 166 -15.60 2.82 14.53
C ALA A 166 -16.00 3.96 15.51
N PRO A 167 -17.13 4.66 15.31
CA PRO A 167 -17.52 5.77 16.19
C PRO A 167 -17.90 5.26 17.60
N ALA A 168 -17.26 5.82 18.63
CA ALA A 168 -17.68 5.65 20.01
C ALA A 168 -18.93 6.50 20.33
N PRO A 169 -19.87 6.03 21.18
CA PRO A 169 -20.99 6.86 21.63
C PRO A 169 -20.49 8.04 22.47
N ALA A 170 -20.94 9.23 22.10
CA ALA A 170 -20.45 10.51 22.62
C ALA A 170 -20.62 10.69 24.14
N SER A 171 -19.58 11.22 24.79
CA SER A 171 -19.68 12.08 25.98
C SER A 171 -18.49 13.04 26.08
N PRO A 172 -18.65 14.23 26.69
CA PRO A 172 -17.98 15.45 26.24
C PRO A 172 -16.75 15.89 27.05
N ALA A 173 -15.84 16.53 26.30
CA ALA A 173 -14.96 17.67 26.61
C ALA A 173 -13.93 17.60 27.76
N ALA A 174 -12.65 17.76 27.39
CA ALA A 174 -11.72 18.73 28.00
C ALA A 174 -10.53 18.99 27.04
N GLU A 175 -10.13 20.27 26.97
CA GLU A 175 -9.16 20.88 26.05
C GLU A 175 -7.68 20.72 26.48
N ASP A 176 -6.82 21.09 25.52
CA ASP A 176 -5.46 21.66 25.59
C ASP A 176 -4.20 20.77 25.61
N GLY A 177 -3.39 20.96 24.55
CA GLY A 177 -1.91 20.90 24.61
C GLY A 177 -1.21 20.26 23.41
N ALA A 178 -0.67 21.08 22.48
CA ALA A 178 0.41 20.71 21.55
C ALA A 178 1.79 21.05 22.20
N PRO A 179 2.99 20.55 21.75
CA PRO A 179 3.48 20.68 20.37
C PRO A 179 4.39 19.55 19.79
N ASP A 180 4.50 19.60 18.45
CA ASP A 180 5.58 19.32 17.47
C ASP A 180 6.61 18.18 17.64
N GLY A 181 6.74 17.39 16.56
CA GLY A 181 7.97 16.66 16.20
C GLY A 181 7.83 15.62 15.08
N GLU A 182 8.45 15.90 13.93
CA GLU A 182 8.91 14.95 12.88
C GLU A 182 7.86 14.29 11.96
N GLN A 183 7.72 14.85 10.74
CA GLN A 183 6.87 14.32 9.67
C GLN A 183 7.63 13.32 8.80
N GLU A 184 7.39 12.03 9.04
CA GLU A 184 7.63 10.96 8.06
C GLU A 184 6.50 10.94 7.02
N GLN A 185 6.87 10.63 5.77
CA GLN A 185 6.04 10.70 4.58
C GLN A 185 5.08 9.51 4.53
N GLU A 186 3.97 9.65 5.25
CA GLU A 186 2.88 8.69 5.35
C GLU A 186 2.02 8.66 4.08
N THR A 187 1.52 7.48 3.73
CA THR A 187 0.49 7.31 2.69
C THR A 187 -0.76 8.05 3.17
N ARG A 188 -1.10 9.19 2.57
CA ARG A 188 -2.11 10.14 3.07
C ARG A 188 -3.52 9.53 3.04
N ARG A 189 -3.91 8.89 4.13
CA ARG A 189 -5.30 8.63 4.48
C ARG A 189 -5.86 9.91 5.11
N PHE A 190 -6.89 10.49 4.50
CA PHE A 190 -7.63 11.59 5.13
C PHE A 190 -8.74 10.96 5.97
N ASP A 191 -8.51 10.77 7.27
CA ASP A 191 -9.56 10.37 8.20
C ASP A 191 -10.29 11.62 8.71
N VAL A 192 -11.60 11.68 8.47
CA VAL A 192 -12.53 12.59 9.16
C VAL A 192 -13.32 11.74 10.15
N ALA A 193 -13.48 12.24 11.38
CA ALA A 193 -14.10 11.52 12.50
C ALA A 193 -15.47 10.90 12.12
N GLY A 194 -15.50 9.58 11.92
CA GLY A 194 -16.70 8.80 11.58
C GLY A 194 -17.06 8.73 10.08
N GLY A 195 -16.15 9.13 9.18
CA GLY A 195 -16.41 9.27 7.75
C GLY A 195 -15.88 8.13 6.86
N THR A 196 -16.47 8.05 5.66
CA THR A 196 -16.01 7.24 4.53
C THR A 196 -14.52 7.48 4.25
N ALA A 197 -13.73 6.41 4.14
CA ALA A 197 -12.32 6.53 3.79
C ALA A 197 -12.15 6.80 2.29
N TYR A 198 -11.46 7.89 1.93
CA TYR A 198 -11.10 8.17 0.54
C TYR A 198 -9.72 7.62 0.22
N LEU A 199 -9.66 6.57 -0.61
CA LEU A 199 -8.39 6.10 -1.16
C LEU A 199 -8.02 6.92 -2.38
N LEU A 200 -6.81 7.46 -2.38
CA LEU A 200 -6.29 8.31 -3.44
C LEU A 200 -5.31 7.53 -4.32
N SER A 201 -5.37 7.80 -5.63
CA SER A 201 -4.37 7.28 -6.57
C SER A 201 -2.96 7.75 -6.21
N ALA A 202 -1.96 6.88 -6.38
CA ALA A 202 -0.59 7.36 -6.50
C ALA A 202 -0.50 8.39 -7.64
N GLY A 203 0.27 9.46 -7.42
CA GLY A 203 0.50 10.51 -8.41
C GLY A 203 -0.60 11.58 -8.52
N ILE A 204 -1.73 11.47 -7.80
CA ILE A 204 -2.74 12.53 -7.79
C ILE A 204 -2.16 13.86 -7.27
N ASP A 205 -1.18 13.80 -6.36
CA ASP A 205 -0.45 14.94 -5.80
C ASP A 205 0.43 15.67 -6.82
N GLN A 206 0.60 15.10 -8.02
CA GLN A 206 1.28 15.75 -9.14
C GLN A 206 0.32 16.54 -10.02
N LEU A 207 -0.99 16.31 -9.89
CA LEU A 207 -2.04 16.92 -10.71
C LEU A 207 -2.90 17.89 -9.90
N LEU A 208 -3.04 17.64 -8.59
CA LEU A 208 -3.82 18.45 -7.68
C LEU A 208 -3.00 18.74 -6.42
N ASP A 209 -3.04 19.96 -5.95
CA ASP A 209 -2.46 20.30 -4.65
C ASP A 209 -3.32 19.77 -3.49
N ARG A 210 -2.82 19.95 -2.26
CA ARG A 210 -3.49 19.46 -1.06
C ARG A 210 -4.85 20.12 -0.83
N GLU A 211 -4.95 21.42 -1.11
CA GLU A 211 -6.18 22.19 -0.91
C GLU A 211 -7.23 21.77 -1.94
N GLU A 212 -6.83 21.56 -3.19
CA GLU A 212 -7.68 21.06 -4.27
C GLU A 212 -8.20 19.64 -3.99
N MET A 213 -7.32 18.72 -3.55
CA MET A 213 -7.75 17.37 -3.16
C MET A 213 -8.76 17.40 -2.01
N GLN A 214 -8.51 18.23 -0.98
CA GLN A 214 -9.43 18.37 0.15
C GLN A 214 -10.75 19.03 -0.27
N ALA A 215 -10.70 20.01 -1.17
CA ALA A 215 -11.88 20.67 -1.71
C ALA A 215 -12.75 19.69 -2.52
N LEU A 216 -12.16 18.76 -3.26
CA LEU A 216 -12.89 17.71 -3.99
C LEU A 216 -13.67 16.79 -3.04
N ILE A 217 -13.02 16.33 -1.97
CA ILE A 217 -13.65 15.48 -0.95
C ILE A 217 -14.81 16.23 -0.28
N GLN A 218 -14.55 17.45 0.19
CA GLN A 218 -15.58 18.28 0.83
C GLN A 218 -16.74 18.61 -0.11
N HIS A 219 -16.46 18.80 -1.41
CA HIS A 219 -17.50 19.02 -2.40
C HIS A 219 -18.37 17.78 -2.56
N ALA A 220 -17.77 16.59 -2.69
CA ALA A 220 -18.52 15.32 -2.76
C ALA A 220 -19.42 15.11 -1.54
N GLU A 221 -18.89 15.31 -0.32
CA GLU A 221 -19.66 15.20 0.93
C GLU A 221 -20.80 16.22 1.01
N LYS A 222 -20.55 17.49 0.64
CA LYS A 222 -21.59 18.53 0.63
C LYS A 222 -22.69 18.25 -0.39
N SER A 223 -22.32 17.77 -1.58
CA SER A 223 -23.29 17.40 -2.62
C SER A 223 -24.17 16.26 -2.13
N ALA A 224 -23.58 15.20 -1.57
CA ALA A 224 -24.34 14.08 -1.00
C ALA A 224 -25.27 14.53 0.15
N ALA A 225 -24.80 15.41 1.04
CA ALA A 225 -25.61 15.97 2.12
C ALA A 225 -26.76 16.85 1.62
N ALA A 226 -26.62 17.47 0.43
CA ALA A 226 -27.67 18.23 -0.22
C ALA A 226 -28.67 17.35 -0.99
N GLY A 227 -28.43 16.04 -1.08
CA GLY A 227 -29.23 15.09 -1.85
C GLY A 227 -28.79 14.91 -3.30
N ASP A 228 -27.70 15.55 -3.71
CA ASP A 228 -27.08 15.35 -5.03
C ASP A 228 -26.14 14.14 -4.95
N ALA A 229 -26.55 13.03 -5.55
CA ALA A 229 -25.78 11.80 -5.50
C ALA A 229 -24.43 11.97 -6.20
N VAL A 230 -23.35 11.61 -5.52
CA VAL A 230 -22.05 11.39 -6.17
C VAL A 230 -22.14 10.04 -6.87
N GLU A 231 -21.90 9.99 -8.18
CA GLU A 231 -22.06 8.75 -8.95
C GLU A 231 -20.72 8.05 -9.17
N CYS A 232 -20.73 6.73 -9.11
CA CYS A 232 -19.58 5.92 -9.49
C CYS A 232 -19.38 5.98 -11.00
N PHE A 233 -18.22 6.47 -11.40
CA PHE A 233 -17.88 6.71 -12.80
C PHE A 233 -17.77 5.43 -13.65
N LEU A 234 -17.80 4.25 -13.03
CA LEU A 234 -17.64 2.96 -13.69
C LEU A 234 -18.87 2.04 -13.59
N CYS A 235 -19.98 2.50 -13.01
CA CYS A 235 -21.26 1.78 -13.02
C CYS A 235 -22.51 2.68 -13.01
N ASP A 236 -22.34 4.01 -12.95
CA ASP A 236 -23.41 5.01 -12.87
C ASP A 236 -24.38 4.79 -11.68
N GLN A 237 -23.95 4.01 -10.67
CA GLN A 237 -24.69 3.85 -9.42
C GLN A 237 -24.25 4.92 -8.42
N PRO A 238 -25.18 5.41 -7.58
CA PRO A 238 -24.84 6.36 -6.53
C PRO A 238 -23.82 5.78 -5.55
N LEU A 239 -22.93 6.65 -5.08
CA LEU A 239 -22.01 6.44 -3.97
C LEU A 239 -22.60 7.15 -2.76
N ASP A 240 -22.91 6.39 -1.71
CA ASP A 240 -23.23 7.00 -0.43
C ASP A 240 -21.92 7.36 0.27
N VAL A 241 -21.41 8.55 -0.03
CA VAL A 241 -20.14 9.05 0.52
C VAL A 241 -20.16 9.31 2.03
N THR A 242 -21.30 9.06 2.67
CA THR A 242 -21.46 9.16 4.13
C THR A 242 -21.64 7.81 4.81
N ALA A 243 -21.97 6.76 4.05
CA ALA A 243 -22.23 5.42 4.58
C ALA A 243 -21.29 4.34 4.04
N GLU A 244 -20.71 4.54 2.86
CA GLU A 244 -19.72 3.63 2.30
C GLU A 244 -18.47 3.62 3.20
N PRO A 245 -17.91 2.46 3.57
CA PRO A 245 -16.69 2.45 4.38
C PRO A 245 -15.50 3.01 3.60
N GLU A 246 -15.55 2.95 2.27
CA GLU A 246 -14.44 3.28 1.40
C GLU A 246 -14.91 3.76 0.02
N ILE A 247 -14.28 4.83 -0.48
CA ILE A 247 -14.45 5.34 -1.83
C ILE A 247 -13.09 5.49 -2.48
N HIS A 248 -12.97 4.98 -3.70
CA HIS A 248 -11.78 5.15 -4.51
C HIS A 248 -11.89 6.44 -5.32
N LEU A 249 -10.95 7.36 -5.11
CA LEU A 249 -10.82 8.60 -5.86
C LEU A 249 -9.57 8.56 -6.74
N GLY A 250 -9.80 8.44 -8.04
CA GLY A 250 -8.83 8.70 -9.10
C GLY A 250 -9.03 10.07 -9.73
N VAL A 251 -8.26 10.35 -10.76
CA VAL A 251 -8.47 11.53 -11.62
C VAL A 251 -8.26 11.17 -13.07
N ALA A 252 -8.93 11.87 -13.98
CA ALA A 252 -8.71 11.76 -15.40
C ALA A 252 -8.15 13.07 -15.96
N MET A 253 -7.08 12.97 -16.74
CA MET A 253 -6.54 14.11 -17.49
C MET A 253 -7.36 14.26 -18.77
N ARG A 254 -7.87 15.47 -19.03
CA ARG A 254 -8.66 15.79 -20.22
C ARG A 254 -8.23 17.15 -20.75
N THR A 255 -7.96 17.24 -22.05
CA THR A 255 -7.80 18.53 -22.73
C THR A 255 -9.14 19.00 -23.26
N LEU A 256 -9.57 20.19 -22.85
CA LEU A 256 -10.79 20.84 -23.31
C LEU A 256 -10.46 21.95 -24.31
N THR A 257 -11.23 22.06 -25.39
CA THR A 257 -11.16 23.21 -26.28
C THR A 257 -12.21 24.25 -25.89
N LEU A 258 -11.78 25.37 -25.30
CA LEU A 258 -12.63 26.49 -24.90
C LEU A 258 -12.20 27.73 -25.69
N ASP A 259 -13.11 28.28 -26.49
CA ASP A 259 -12.86 29.45 -27.35
C ASP A 259 -11.64 29.30 -28.28
N GLY A 260 -11.43 28.09 -28.81
CA GLY A 260 -10.30 27.75 -29.68
C GLY A 260 -8.95 27.62 -28.96
N ARG A 261 -8.95 27.62 -27.63
CA ARG A 261 -7.77 27.33 -26.80
C ARG A 261 -7.90 25.97 -26.17
N GLU A 262 -6.80 25.23 -26.14
CA GLU A 262 -6.68 23.97 -25.41
C GLU A 262 -6.37 24.28 -23.95
N LEU A 263 -7.14 23.68 -23.05
CA LEU A 263 -7.01 23.79 -21.61
C LEU A 263 -6.98 22.38 -21.02
N ASP A 264 -5.85 22.00 -20.43
CA ASP A 264 -5.73 20.76 -19.69
C ASP A 264 -6.49 20.88 -18.36
N THR A 265 -7.38 19.94 -18.11
CA THR A 265 -8.18 19.86 -16.90
C THR A 265 -8.08 18.47 -16.26
N VAL A 266 -8.36 18.43 -14.97
CA VAL A 266 -8.35 17.23 -14.16
C VAL A 266 -9.79 16.98 -13.71
N VAL A 267 -10.34 15.83 -14.10
CA VAL A 267 -11.70 15.42 -13.74
C VAL A 267 -11.61 14.40 -12.60
N PRO A 268 -12.27 14.60 -11.45
CA PRO A 268 -12.30 13.60 -10.38
C PRO A 268 -13.06 12.36 -10.82
N VAL A 269 -12.55 11.18 -10.46
CA VAL A 269 -13.14 9.89 -10.82
C VAL A 269 -13.44 9.13 -9.53
N PHE A 270 -14.67 9.23 -9.05
CA PHE A 270 -15.15 8.49 -7.88
C PHE A 270 -15.62 7.10 -8.30
N THR A 271 -15.23 6.07 -7.56
CA THR A 271 -15.61 4.68 -7.86
C THR A 271 -15.85 3.88 -6.58
N HIS A 272 -16.76 2.90 -6.65
CA HIS A 272 -16.86 1.88 -5.60
C HIS A 272 -15.57 1.05 -5.55
N PRO A 273 -15.20 0.50 -4.37
CA PRO A 273 -14.01 -0.35 -4.24
C PRO A 273 -13.99 -1.53 -5.21
N GLY A 274 -15.16 -2.12 -5.49
CA GLY A 274 -15.31 -3.24 -6.43
C GLY A 274 -15.40 -2.85 -7.91
N CYS A 275 -15.58 -1.56 -8.23
CA CYS A 275 -15.75 -1.13 -9.62
C CYS A 275 -14.42 -0.87 -10.34
N GLY A 276 -13.40 -0.39 -9.64
CA GLY A 276 -12.08 -0.13 -10.21
C GLY A 276 -11.09 0.34 -9.14
N ARG A 277 -9.79 0.26 -9.44
CA ARG A 277 -8.75 0.76 -8.54
C ARG A 277 -8.57 2.26 -8.70
N THR A 278 -8.11 2.92 -7.64
CA THR A 278 -7.62 4.30 -7.70
C THR A 278 -6.46 4.40 -8.69
N ARG A 279 -6.58 5.26 -9.69
CA ARG A 279 -5.52 5.54 -10.67
C ARG A 279 -5.70 6.92 -11.30
N VAL A 280 -4.64 7.40 -11.95
CA VAL A 280 -4.72 8.45 -12.95
C VAL A 280 -5.14 7.81 -14.27
N TRP A 281 -6.17 8.36 -14.89
CA TRP A 281 -6.72 7.89 -16.15
C TRP A 281 -6.36 8.86 -17.29
N PRO A 282 -5.92 8.32 -18.44
CA PRO A 282 -6.16 9.00 -19.70
C PRO A 282 -7.67 9.07 -19.94
N TRP A 283 -8.20 10.23 -20.33
CA TRP A 283 -9.64 10.36 -20.60
C TRP A 283 -10.14 9.31 -21.61
N ALA A 284 -9.39 9.09 -22.69
CA ALA A 284 -9.69 8.08 -23.70
C ALA A 284 -9.79 6.65 -23.13
N GLU A 285 -8.94 6.30 -22.16
CA GLU A 285 -8.97 4.98 -21.53
C GLU A 285 -10.18 4.83 -20.60
N LEU A 286 -10.49 5.87 -19.82
CA LEU A 286 -11.67 5.87 -18.93
C LEU A 286 -12.96 5.73 -19.73
N MET A 287 -13.08 6.45 -20.84
CA MET A 287 -14.23 6.35 -21.74
C MET A 287 -14.33 4.97 -22.41
N ALA A 288 -13.19 4.38 -22.82
CA ALA A 288 -13.16 3.03 -23.34
C ALA A 288 -13.57 1.98 -22.28
N GLU A 289 -13.20 2.17 -21.01
CA GLU A 289 -13.67 1.32 -19.90
C GLU A 289 -15.18 1.45 -19.69
N ARG A 290 -15.72 2.68 -19.68
CA ARG A 290 -17.18 2.91 -19.60
C ARG A 290 -17.92 2.22 -20.74
N GLN A 291 -17.45 2.39 -21.98
CA GLN A 291 -18.04 1.77 -23.17
C GLN A 291 -18.01 0.24 -23.08
N ARG A 292 -16.91 -0.35 -22.60
CA ARG A 292 -16.81 -1.81 -22.39
C ARG A 292 -17.82 -2.34 -21.37
N ARG A 293 -18.23 -1.52 -20.41
CA ARG A 293 -19.26 -1.83 -19.42
C ARG A 293 -20.69 -1.56 -19.89
N GLY A 294 -20.86 -1.07 -21.12
CA GLY A 294 -22.16 -0.72 -21.68
C GLY A 294 -22.76 0.56 -21.11
N LEU A 295 -21.93 1.41 -20.47
CA LEU A 295 -22.37 2.70 -19.95
C LEU A 295 -22.42 3.75 -21.06
N GLU A 296 -23.22 4.80 -20.84
CA GLU A 296 -23.31 5.90 -21.79
C GLU A 296 -21.99 6.66 -21.87
N VAL A 297 -21.55 6.91 -23.10
CA VAL A 297 -20.39 7.71 -23.46
C VAL A 297 -20.79 8.65 -24.59
N ALA A 298 -20.49 9.93 -24.42
CA ALA A 298 -20.77 10.98 -25.39
C ALA A 298 -20.13 10.63 -26.74
N PRO A 299 -20.81 10.87 -27.89
CA PRO A 299 -20.29 10.48 -29.21
C PRO A 299 -18.86 10.97 -29.51
N GLU A 300 -18.51 12.16 -29.05
CA GLU A 300 -17.19 12.78 -29.18
C GLU A 300 -16.10 12.10 -28.33
N ASP A 301 -16.50 11.44 -27.24
CA ASP A 301 -15.62 10.76 -26.30
C ASP A 301 -15.50 9.25 -26.61
N ARG A 302 -16.30 8.74 -27.56
CA ARG A 302 -16.25 7.34 -27.99
C ARG A 302 -14.95 7.07 -28.71
N GLN A 303 -14.20 6.11 -28.19
CA GLN A 303 -13.01 5.63 -28.87
C GLN A 303 -13.44 4.80 -30.10
N PRO A 304 -12.83 5.01 -31.27
CA PRO A 304 -13.02 4.09 -32.38
C PRO A 304 -12.57 2.69 -31.93
N GLU A 305 -13.35 1.65 -32.30
CA GLU A 305 -12.93 0.28 -32.04
C GLU A 305 -11.55 0.08 -32.67
N ARG A 306 -10.54 -0.19 -31.82
CA ARG A 306 -9.19 -0.44 -32.29
C ARG A 306 -9.27 -1.67 -33.21
N PRO A 307 -8.87 -1.58 -34.50
CA PRO A 307 -8.98 -2.71 -35.40
C PRO A 307 -8.25 -3.91 -34.81
N ALA A 308 -8.97 -5.02 -34.61
CA ALA A 308 -8.38 -6.26 -34.11
C ALA A 308 -7.25 -6.68 -35.07
N GLY A 309 -6.02 -6.75 -34.56
CA GLY A 309 -4.88 -7.26 -35.32
C GLY A 309 -3.89 -6.22 -35.87
N GLN A 310 -4.03 -4.92 -35.59
CA GLN A 310 -2.94 -3.97 -35.82
C GLN A 310 -1.85 -4.13 -34.75
N GLN A 311 -0.98 -5.12 -34.94
CA GLN A 311 0.29 -5.18 -34.23
C GLN A 311 1.24 -4.19 -34.89
N HIS A 312 1.53 -3.07 -34.21
CA HIS A 312 2.66 -2.26 -34.61
C HIS A 312 3.94 -3.10 -34.43
N PRO A 313 4.92 -2.99 -35.34
CA PRO A 313 6.21 -3.62 -35.13
C PRO A 313 6.78 -3.13 -33.81
N ARG A 314 7.07 -4.07 -32.91
CA ARG A 314 7.66 -3.80 -31.60
C ARG A 314 9.08 -3.28 -31.79
N ASN A 315 9.29 -1.98 -31.60
CA ASN A 315 10.66 -1.48 -31.56
C ASN A 315 11.35 -2.01 -30.30
N ALA A 316 12.67 -2.13 -30.36
CA ALA A 316 13.45 -2.48 -29.19
C ALA A 316 13.37 -1.34 -28.16
N ASP A 317 13.30 -1.70 -26.88
CA ASP A 317 13.42 -0.74 -25.80
C ASP A 317 14.81 -0.08 -25.83
N TYR A 318 14.85 1.22 -25.58
CA TYR A 318 16.10 1.96 -25.44
C TYR A 318 16.46 2.11 -23.97
N THR A 319 17.70 1.78 -23.62
CA THR A 319 18.23 1.92 -22.25
C THR A 319 19.61 2.53 -22.28
N THR A 320 19.82 3.52 -21.42
CA THR A 320 21.13 4.18 -21.29
C THR A 320 21.51 4.38 -19.83
N PHE A 321 22.82 4.45 -19.59
CA PHE A 321 23.42 4.58 -18.27
C PHE A 321 24.24 5.86 -18.20
N SER A 322 24.07 6.61 -17.11
CA SER A 322 24.85 7.82 -16.86
C SER A 322 25.07 8.02 -15.35
N LEU A 323 25.65 9.15 -14.97
CA LEU A 323 25.72 9.60 -13.59
C LEU A 323 24.96 10.92 -13.48
N ALA A 324 24.04 11.01 -12.52
CA ALA A 324 23.38 12.27 -12.19
C ALA A 324 24.04 12.91 -10.98
N ARG A 325 24.11 14.24 -10.96
CA ARG A 325 24.57 14.99 -9.79
C ARG A 325 23.43 15.08 -8.78
N ARG A 326 23.70 14.74 -7.52
CA ARG A 326 22.69 14.91 -6.46
C ARG A 326 22.63 16.38 -6.03
N PRO A 327 21.43 16.89 -5.70
CA PRO A 327 21.31 18.12 -4.92
C PRO A 327 22.14 18.00 -3.63
N GLY A 328 22.95 19.01 -3.34
CA GLY A 328 23.88 18.97 -2.20
C GLY A 328 25.22 18.26 -2.45
N GLY A 329 25.46 17.74 -3.67
CA GLY A 329 26.76 17.19 -4.09
C GLY A 329 26.82 15.67 -4.14
N GLY A 330 27.86 15.16 -4.78
CA GLY A 330 28.01 13.74 -5.10
C GLY A 330 27.28 13.32 -6.38
N THR A 331 27.45 12.05 -6.75
CA THR A 331 26.85 11.45 -7.94
C THR A 331 26.01 10.24 -7.55
N VAL A 332 24.93 10.01 -8.31
CA VAL A 332 24.09 8.81 -8.23
C VAL A 332 24.09 8.14 -9.61
N PRO A 333 24.16 6.81 -9.68
CA PRO A 333 24.00 6.12 -10.95
C PRO A 333 22.60 6.40 -11.52
N LEU A 334 22.54 6.75 -12.80
CA LEU A 334 21.30 7.02 -13.53
C LEU A 334 21.08 5.91 -14.55
N VAL A 335 19.85 5.41 -14.63
CA VAL A 335 19.37 4.61 -15.75
C VAL A 335 18.15 5.30 -16.35
N LEU A 336 18.15 5.49 -17.67
CA LEU A 336 16.98 5.97 -18.40
C LEU A 336 16.47 4.85 -19.30
N ILE A 337 15.17 4.60 -19.23
CA ILE A 337 14.47 3.59 -20.03
C ILE A 337 13.41 4.29 -20.88
N GLU A 338 13.43 4.01 -22.17
CA GLU A 338 12.40 4.41 -23.13
C GLU A 338 11.81 3.13 -23.72
N PRO A 339 10.54 2.81 -23.43
CA PRO A 339 9.86 1.69 -24.06
C PRO A 339 9.85 1.84 -25.58
N GLY A 340 10.06 0.76 -26.32
CA GLY A 340 10.04 0.77 -27.78
C GLY A 340 8.63 0.82 -28.38
N GLU A 341 7.62 0.43 -27.59
CA GLU A 341 6.21 0.56 -27.97
C GLU A 341 5.60 1.82 -27.37
N PRO A 342 4.89 2.62 -28.18
CA PRO A 342 4.09 3.72 -27.65
C PRO A 342 2.94 3.16 -26.81
N ASP A 343 2.54 3.92 -25.79
CA ASP A 343 1.35 3.59 -25.01
C ASP A 343 0.10 3.61 -25.91
N ALA A 344 -0.88 2.76 -25.60
CA ALA A 344 -2.12 2.63 -26.35
C ALA A 344 -2.88 3.96 -26.48
N TYR A 345 -2.70 4.87 -25.53
CA TYR A 345 -3.33 6.19 -25.48
C TYR A 345 -2.30 7.33 -25.63
N GLY A 346 -1.16 7.06 -26.27
CA GLY A 346 -0.14 8.07 -26.57
C GLY A 346 0.59 8.60 -25.33
N ALA A 347 1.08 9.84 -25.40
CA ALA A 347 1.88 10.43 -24.32
C ALA A 347 1.07 10.62 -23.02
N GLU A 348 -0.21 10.99 -23.14
CA GLU A 348 -1.12 11.10 -21.99
C GLU A 348 -1.39 9.74 -21.34
N GLY A 349 -1.61 8.72 -22.17
CA GLY A 349 -1.63 7.30 -21.80
C GLY A 349 -0.49 6.92 -20.88
N TRP A 350 0.71 7.14 -21.43
CA TRP A 350 1.96 6.86 -20.75
C TRP A 350 2.11 7.65 -19.44
N LEU A 351 1.78 8.94 -19.44
CA LEU A 351 1.90 9.81 -18.27
C LEU A 351 0.98 9.33 -17.14
N ALA A 352 -0.30 9.10 -17.44
CA ALA A 352 -1.27 8.61 -16.48
C ALA A 352 -0.87 7.25 -15.89
N ALA A 353 -0.39 6.32 -16.72
CA ALA A 353 0.07 5.01 -16.26
C ALA A 353 1.26 5.14 -15.30
N ARG A 354 2.27 5.96 -15.64
CA ARG A 354 3.45 6.16 -14.80
C ARG A 354 3.12 6.90 -13.49
N LEU A 355 2.27 7.92 -13.53
CA LEU A 355 1.79 8.59 -12.31
C LEU A 355 1.05 7.62 -11.38
N SER A 356 0.16 6.78 -11.94
CA SER A 356 -0.58 5.74 -11.19
C SER A 356 0.34 4.71 -10.54
N GLU A 357 1.53 4.53 -11.08
CA GLU A 357 2.57 3.64 -10.55
C GLU A 357 3.49 4.32 -9.51
N GLY A 358 3.25 5.60 -9.22
CA GLY A 358 4.00 6.40 -8.26
C GLY A 358 5.21 7.13 -8.81
N PHE A 359 5.46 7.08 -10.13
CA PHE A 359 6.51 7.90 -10.73
C PHE A 359 6.18 9.38 -10.58
N LYS A 360 7.21 10.20 -10.43
CA LYS A 360 7.07 11.65 -10.28
C LYS A 360 7.96 12.38 -11.29
N PRO A 361 7.62 13.62 -11.69
CA PRO A 361 8.52 14.47 -12.45
C PRO A 361 9.88 14.58 -11.75
N VAL A 362 10.96 14.47 -12.52
CA VAL A 362 12.32 14.58 -11.99
C VAL A 362 12.99 15.84 -12.51
N ASP A 363 13.41 16.69 -11.59
CA ASP A 363 14.26 17.84 -11.88
C ASP A 363 15.75 17.43 -11.92
N LEU A 364 16.34 17.45 -13.12
CA LEU A 364 17.77 17.18 -13.31
C LEU A 364 18.65 18.43 -13.13
N SER A 365 18.09 19.62 -12.93
CA SER A 365 18.86 20.86 -12.68
C SER A 365 19.54 20.86 -11.30
N GLY A 366 19.11 19.96 -10.41
CA GLY A 366 19.66 19.77 -9.07
C GLY A 366 19.13 20.76 -8.04
N GLN A 367 18.03 21.48 -8.34
CA GLN A 367 17.37 22.38 -7.39
C GLN A 367 16.52 21.59 -6.40
N GLN A 368 15.90 20.50 -6.84
CA GLN A 368 15.06 19.66 -5.98
C GLN A 368 15.67 18.29 -5.72
N PRO A 369 15.53 17.74 -4.49
CA PRO A 369 15.83 16.35 -4.20
C PRO A 369 15.15 15.40 -5.19
N PHE A 370 15.86 14.37 -5.64
CA PHE A 370 15.23 13.32 -6.44
C PHE A 370 14.15 12.62 -5.60
N PRO A 371 12.93 12.44 -6.14
CA PRO A 371 11.87 11.73 -5.44
C PRO A 371 12.30 10.29 -5.16
N LYS A 372 11.83 9.70 -4.08
CA LYS A 372 11.97 8.25 -3.85
C LYS A 372 10.82 7.54 -4.56
N LEU A 373 11.12 6.38 -5.13
CA LEU A 373 10.13 5.54 -5.80
C LEU A 373 10.00 4.23 -5.01
N ASP A 374 9.06 4.22 -4.07
CA ASP A 374 8.90 3.13 -3.10
C ASP A 374 8.36 1.85 -3.73
N GLY A 375 8.88 0.71 -3.29
CA GLY A 375 8.54 -0.59 -3.88
C GLY A 375 9.22 -0.87 -5.22
N TRP A 376 10.02 0.04 -5.76
CA TRP A 376 10.77 -0.16 -7.01
C TRP A 376 12.25 -0.49 -6.77
N SER A 377 12.80 -1.36 -7.61
CA SER A 377 14.24 -1.70 -7.56
C SER A 377 14.80 -2.11 -8.91
N LEU A 378 16.11 -1.86 -9.09
CA LEU A 378 16.89 -2.41 -10.19
C LEU A 378 17.49 -3.74 -9.76
N ARG A 379 17.37 -4.76 -10.62
CA ARG A 379 18.05 -6.05 -10.44
C ARG A 379 19.23 -6.16 -11.39
N CYS A 380 20.41 -6.31 -10.82
CA CYS A 380 21.64 -6.56 -11.56
C CYS A 380 22.14 -7.99 -11.36
N ASP A 381 22.71 -8.57 -12.42
CA ASP A 381 23.41 -9.85 -12.39
C ASP A 381 24.70 -9.77 -13.21
N GLY A 382 25.83 -10.11 -12.60
CA GLY A 382 27.15 -10.09 -13.25
C GLY A 382 27.51 -8.73 -13.87
N GLY A 383 27.13 -7.63 -13.20
CA GLY A 383 27.36 -6.29 -13.74
C GLY A 383 26.46 -5.89 -14.91
N ARG A 384 25.36 -6.61 -15.14
CA ARG A 384 24.34 -6.28 -16.14
C ARG A 384 23.03 -5.93 -15.47
N LEU A 385 22.31 -4.94 -15.97
CA LEU A 385 20.92 -4.69 -15.58
C LEU A 385 20.03 -5.74 -16.25
N VAL A 386 19.36 -6.56 -15.45
CA VAL A 386 18.51 -7.65 -15.95
C VAL A 386 17.04 -7.25 -15.96
N SER A 387 16.60 -6.56 -14.90
CA SER A 387 15.21 -6.14 -14.79
C SER A 387 15.02 -4.92 -13.90
N VAL A 388 13.90 -4.22 -14.12
CA VAL A 388 13.32 -3.30 -13.14
C VAL A 388 12.13 -4.00 -12.50
N MET A 389 12.11 -3.99 -11.18
CA MET A 389 11.14 -4.71 -10.35
C MET A 389 10.25 -3.74 -9.60
N THR A 390 8.97 -4.07 -9.53
CA THR A 390 7.97 -3.50 -8.63
C THR A 390 7.66 -4.54 -7.54
N ALA A 391 7.32 -4.08 -6.34
CA ALA A 391 6.93 -4.97 -5.26
C ALA A 391 5.58 -5.66 -5.52
N SER A 392 4.68 -5.00 -6.25
CA SER A 392 3.29 -5.44 -6.47
C SER A 392 3.12 -6.35 -7.69
N THR A 393 3.83 -6.10 -8.78
CA THR A 393 3.63 -6.80 -10.07
C THR A 393 4.85 -7.59 -10.54
N GLY A 394 5.97 -7.50 -9.83
CA GLY A 394 7.20 -8.20 -10.19
C GLY A 394 7.99 -7.42 -11.24
N ALA A 395 8.43 -8.08 -12.31
CA ALA A 395 9.30 -7.42 -13.29
C ALA A 395 8.47 -6.52 -14.24
N TRP A 396 8.62 -5.21 -14.09
CA TRP A 396 8.03 -4.22 -15.02
C TRP A 396 8.81 -4.15 -16.32
N TYR A 397 10.14 -4.22 -16.24
CA TYR A 397 11.04 -4.21 -17.38
C TYR A 397 11.96 -5.41 -17.32
N ARG A 398 12.11 -6.11 -18.44
CA ARG A 398 13.09 -7.18 -18.62
C ARG A 398 13.78 -6.98 -19.95
N GLN A 399 15.09 -7.16 -19.95
CA GLN A 399 15.81 -7.33 -21.19
C GLN A 399 16.45 -8.70 -21.23
N GLU A 400 16.23 -9.43 -22.32
CA GLU A 400 16.87 -10.72 -22.54
C GLU A 400 18.39 -10.53 -22.61
N GLY A 401 19.13 -11.31 -21.81
CA GLY A 401 20.58 -11.16 -21.63
C GLY A 401 20.99 -9.98 -20.73
N GLY A 402 20.23 -8.90 -20.63
CA GLY A 402 20.50 -7.74 -19.79
C GLY A 402 21.52 -6.74 -20.38
N TYR A 403 21.48 -5.49 -19.91
CA TYR A 403 22.38 -4.44 -20.41
C TYR A 403 23.67 -4.37 -19.60
N ALA A 404 24.83 -4.38 -20.25
CA ALA A 404 26.10 -4.16 -19.58
C ALA A 404 26.14 -2.77 -18.93
N THR A 405 26.42 -2.72 -17.63
CA THR A 405 26.48 -1.45 -16.89
C THR A 405 27.92 -0.89 -16.89
N PRO A 406 28.12 0.41 -17.17
CA PRO A 406 29.45 1.03 -17.18
C PRO A 406 30.18 0.90 -15.83
N GLY A 407 31.52 0.83 -15.85
CA GLY A 407 32.32 0.67 -14.63
C GLY A 407 32.10 1.77 -13.58
N GLU A 408 32.05 3.04 -14.00
CA GLU A 408 31.78 4.17 -13.11
C GLU A 408 30.33 4.15 -12.57
N TRP A 409 29.37 3.70 -13.39
CA TRP A 409 27.99 3.47 -12.95
C TRP A 409 27.95 2.43 -11.83
N ARG A 410 28.61 1.28 -12.03
CA ARG A 410 28.69 0.21 -11.03
C ARG A 410 29.37 0.64 -9.74
N LYS A 411 30.42 1.45 -9.84
CA LYS A 411 31.13 2.02 -8.68
C LYS A 411 30.19 2.89 -7.86
N ALA A 412 29.41 3.76 -8.51
CA ALA A 412 28.41 4.59 -7.84
C ALA A 412 27.26 3.75 -7.25
N ALA A 413 26.81 2.70 -7.97
CA ALA A 413 25.74 1.78 -7.53
C ALA A 413 26.09 0.92 -6.32
N ARG A 414 27.35 0.90 -5.86
CA ARG A 414 27.73 0.27 -4.58
C ARG A 414 27.05 0.90 -3.37
N GLN A 415 26.53 2.12 -3.51
CA GLN A 415 25.67 2.77 -2.52
C GLN A 415 24.25 2.17 -2.47
N ARG A 416 23.96 1.13 -3.26
CA ARG A 416 22.69 0.39 -3.31
C ARG A 416 21.47 1.24 -3.69
N SER A 417 21.70 2.37 -4.35
CA SER A 417 20.65 3.24 -4.89
C SER A 417 21.01 3.74 -6.29
N ALA A 418 20.00 3.93 -7.14
CA ALA A 418 20.12 4.50 -8.47
C ALA A 418 18.91 5.38 -8.78
N LEU A 419 19.10 6.40 -9.62
CA LEU A 419 18.02 7.19 -10.20
C LEU A 419 17.50 6.45 -11.44
N LEU A 420 16.26 5.96 -11.37
CA LEU A 420 15.52 5.40 -12.50
C LEU A 420 14.71 6.52 -13.15
N LEU A 421 14.91 6.73 -14.45
CA LEU A 421 14.12 7.64 -15.28
C LEU A 421 13.41 6.86 -16.38
N VAL A 422 12.20 7.30 -16.70
CA VAL A 422 11.40 6.78 -17.80
C VAL A 422 10.89 7.94 -18.66
N VAL A 423 10.82 7.71 -19.96
CA VAL A 423 10.26 8.64 -20.95
C VAL A 423 9.33 7.89 -21.93
N PRO A 424 8.40 8.57 -22.62
CA PRO A 424 7.58 7.97 -23.67
C PRO A 424 8.42 7.47 -24.85
N SER A 425 7.93 6.45 -25.54
CA SER A 425 8.49 5.96 -26.80
C SER A 425 8.70 7.10 -27.82
N GLY A 426 9.85 7.12 -28.48
CA GLY A 426 10.24 8.12 -29.47
C GLY A 426 10.84 9.41 -28.89
N SER A 427 10.91 9.56 -27.56
CA SER A 427 11.32 10.81 -26.92
C SER A 427 12.83 11.06 -27.03
N VAL A 428 13.66 10.05 -26.75
CA VAL A 428 15.12 10.20 -26.63
C VAL A 428 15.85 9.37 -27.70
N GLY A 429 15.53 8.08 -27.85
CA GLY A 429 16.10 7.17 -28.84
C GLY A 429 17.63 7.04 -28.77
N GLU A 430 18.25 6.53 -29.84
CA GLU A 430 19.70 6.26 -29.93
C GLU A 430 20.60 7.51 -30.04
N ARG A 431 20.09 8.70 -29.71
CA ARG A 431 20.85 9.95 -29.75
C ARG A 431 22.06 9.89 -28.80
N GLN A 432 23.13 10.59 -29.15
CA GLN A 432 24.39 10.60 -28.39
C GLN A 432 24.84 12.02 -28.06
N GLY A 433 25.67 12.15 -27.02
CA GLY A 433 26.28 13.42 -26.62
C GLY A 433 25.25 14.52 -26.34
N ASP A 434 25.48 15.71 -26.88
CA ASP A 434 24.63 16.88 -26.64
C ASP A 434 23.19 16.69 -27.15
N GLN A 435 23.01 15.96 -28.25
CA GLN A 435 21.68 15.66 -28.80
C GLN A 435 20.83 14.79 -27.87
N TRP A 436 21.49 13.93 -27.08
CA TRP A 436 20.82 13.14 -26.05
C TRP A 436 20.36 14.03 -24.90
N LEU A 437 21.22 14.93 -24.43
CA LEU A 437 20.89 15.87 -23.35
C LEU A 437 19.77 16.84 -23.75
N GLU A 438 19.80 17.34 -24.99
CA GLU A 438 18.71 18.16 -25.53
C GLU A 438 17.39 17.39 -25.58
N ALA A 439 17.41 16.12 -26.02
CA ALA A 439 16.20 15.29 -26.06
C ALA A 439 15.63 15.03 -24.66
N VAL A 440 16.47 14.71 -23.67
CA VAL A 440 16.05 14.54 -22.27
C VAL A 440 15.53 15.85 -21.70
N SER A 441 16.18 16.98 -22.00
CA SER A 441 15.74 18.31 -21.55
C SER A 441 14.39 18.71 -22.16
N ARG A 442 14.15 18.39 -23.44
CA ARG A 442 12.84 18.57 -24.07
C ARG A 442 11.77 17.68 -23.44
N ALA A 443 12.09 16.40 -23.16
CA ALA A 443 11.17 15.50 -22.48
C ALA A 443 10.83 16.03 -21.08
N ALA A 444 11.82 16.52 -20.33
CA ALA A 444 11.61 17.14 -19.03
C ALA A 444 10.76 18.41 -19.12
N GLY A 445 11.04 19.29 -20.09
CA GLY A 445 10.25 20.51 -20.32
C GLY A 445 8.81 20.24 -20.74
N ALA A 446 8.53 19.07 -21.31
CA ALA A 446 7.18 18.60 -21.62
C ALA A 446 6.51 17.82 -20.47
N GLY A 447 7.15 17.71 -19.29
CA GLY A 447 6.63 16.91 -18.18
C GLY A 447 6.71 15.39 -18.38
N HIS A 448 7.42 14.94 -19.42
CA HIS A 448 7.52 13.54 -19.82
C HIS A 448 8.75 12.82 -19.25
N LEU A 449 9.53 13.48 -18.39
CA LEU A 449 10.65 12.84 -17.67
C LEU A 449 10.21 12.50 -16.25
N LEU A 450 9.83 11.24 -16.04
CA LEU A 450 9.36 10.75 -14.75
C LEU A 450 10.37 9.77 -14.16
N GLY A 451 10.41 9.63 -12.85
CA GLY A 451 11.42 8.79 -12.21
C GLY A 451 11.47 8.89 -10.70
N GLY A 452 12.55 8.32 -10.16
CA GLY A 452 12.90 8.43 -8.76
C GLY A 452 14.08 7.55 -8.36
N LEU A 453 14.55 7.74 -7.13
CA LEU A 453 15.55 6.92 -6.50
C LEU A 453 14.95 5.56 -6.13
N VAL A 454 15.62 4.50 -6.59
CA VAL A 454 15.25 3.11 -6.38
C VAL A 454 16.42 2.33 -5.77
N ALA A 455 16.12 1.19 -5.16
CA ALA A 455 17.14 0.30 -4.62
C ALA A 455 17.86 -0.48 -5.74
N VAL A 456 19.16 -0.76 -5.58
CA VAL A 456 19.92 -1.63 -6.49
C VAL A 456 20.23 -2.97 -5.82
N ARG A 457 19.70 -4.05 -6.40
CA ARG A 457 19.79 -5.42 -5.87
C ARG A 457 20.61 -6.33 -6.80
N GLY A 458 21.18 -7.39 -6.22
CA GLY A 458 21.97 -8.38 -6.96
C GLY A 458 23.47 -8.07 -7.05
N THR A 459 24.12 -8.64 -8.05
CA THR A 459 25.59 -8.65 -8.24
C THR A 459 26.01 -7.60 -9.26
N LEU A 460 26.94 -6.72 -8.85
CA LEU A 460 27.50 -5.68 -9.71
C LEU A 460 28.86 -6.07 -10.31
N SER A 461 29.55 -7.06 -9.74
CA SER A 461 30.90 -7.48 -10.19
C SER A 461 30.85 -8.37 -11.41
#